data_AF-A0A5S4FYD4-F1
#
_entry.id   AF-A0A5S4FYD4-F1
#
_cell.length_a   1.000
_cell.length_b   1.000
_cell.length_c   1.000
_cell.angle_alpha   90.00
_cell.angle_beta   90.00
_cell.angle_gamma   90.00
#
_symmetry.space_group_name_H-M   'P 1'
#
loop_
_entity.id
_entity.type
_entity.pdbx_description
1 polymer ?
#
loop_
_entity_poly.entity_id
_entity_poly.type
_entity_poly.pdbx_seq_one_letter_code
_entity_poly.pdbx_strand_id
1 'polypeptide(L)'
;MAFIDARTVSNVLVARAEQAGLDEAPRAHDFRRTFIGELLDAGVDLATRQALVGHSSPATTAKYDRRPERTRRAAVDKLATPDAVPLPGATPVDARRRLRRNGPDHRARR
;
A
#
# COMPACT_ATOMS: atom_id res chain seq x y z
N MET A 1 -40.37 9.98 -17.49
CA MET A 1 -38.93 10.28 -17.45
C MET A 1 -38.37 9.54 -16.24
N ALA A 2 -37.56 8.50 -16.43
CA ALA A 2 -37.01 7.72 -15.32
C ALA A 2 -35.81 8.47 -14.73
N PHE A 3 -35.92 8.87 -13.46
CA PHE A 3 -34.82 9.49 -12.74
C PHE A 3 -33.97 8.41 -12.10
N ILE A 4 -32.66 8.45 -12.36
CA ILE A 4 -31.71 7.57 -11.69
C ILE A 4 -31.35 8.22 -10.35
N ASP A 5 -31.84 7.61 -9.27
CA ASP A 5 -31.47 7.97 -7.91
C ASP A 5 -30.61 6.88 -7.25
N ALA A 6 -30.12 7.14 -6.03
CA ALA A 6 -29.26 6.21 -5.31
C ALA A 6 -29.92 4.85 -5.03
N ARG A 7 -31.23 4.82 -4.82
CA ARG A 7 -31.99 3.57 -4.60
C ARG A 7 -32.10 2.77 -5.90
N THR A 8 -32.32 3.44 -7.02
CA THR A 8 -32.36 2.84 -8.35
C THR A 8 -31.02 2.15 -8.65
N VAL A 9 -29.90 2.81 -8.35
CA VAL A 9 -28.56 2.20 -8.49
C VAL A 9 -28.41 0.98 -7.57
N SER A 10 -28.80 1.08 -6.30
CA SER A 10 -28.75 -0.06 -5.37
C SER A 10 -29.56 -1.26 -5.87
N ASN A 11 -30.77 -1.04 -6.38
CA ASN A 11 -31.61 -2.12 -6.90
C ASN A 11 -30.97 -2.81 -8.11
N VAL A 12 -30.34 -2.04 -9.02
CA VAL A 12 -29.59 -2.61 -10.13
C VAL A 12 -28.43 -3.45 -9.61
N LEU A 13 -27.68 -2.98 -8.62
CA LEU A 13 -26.55 -3.72 -8.04
C LEU A 13 -27.01 -5.04 -7.39
N VAL A 14 -28.13 -5.06 -6.69
CA VAL A 14 -28.73 -6.28 -6.12
C VAL A 14 -29.04 -7.29 -7.22
N ALA A 15 -29.75 -6.86 -8.27
CA ALA A 15 -30.10 -7.74 -9.38
C ALA A 15 -28.86 -8.30 -10.10
N ARG A 16 -27.79 -7.51 -10.22
CA ARG A 16 -26.51 -7.99 -10.80
C ARG A 16 -25.76 -8.94 -9.87
N ALA A 17 -25.83 -8.74 -8.55
CA ALA A 17 -25.22 -9.63 -7.58
C ALA A 17 -25.88 -11.03 -7.60
N GLU A 18 -27.21 -11.08 -7.68
CA GLU A 18 -27.96 -12.33 -7.84
C GLU A 18 -27.57 -13.06 -9.13
N GLN A 19 -27.48 -12.34 -10.25
CA GLN A 19 -27.04 -12.91 -11.53
C GLN A 19 -25.61 -13.44 -11.49
N ALA A 20 -24.74 -12.82 -10.69
CA ALA A 20 -23.37 -13.25 -10.49
C ALA A 20 -23.22 -14.36 -9.43
N GLY A 21 -24.30 -14.76 -8.76
CA GLY A 21 -24.26 -15.78 -7.71
C GLY A 21 -23.52 -15.34 -6.45
N LEU A 22 -23.55 -14.04 -6.12
CA LEU A 22 -22.93 -13.52 -4.90
C LEU A 22 -23.89 -13.66 -3.71
N ASP A 23 -23.36 -14.09 -2.57
CA ASP A 23 -24.12 -14.20 -1.32
C ASP A 23 -24.58 -12.84 -0.76
N GLU A 24 -23.82 -11.78 -1.03
CA GLU A 24 -24.14 -10.41 -0.63
C GLU A 24 -23.96 -9.44 -1.81
N ALA A 25 -24.91 -8.51 -1.96
CA ALA A 25 -24.84 -7.48 -3.00
C ALA A 25 -23.83 -6.38 -2.62
N PRO A 26 -22.81 -6.11 -3.46
CA PRO A 26 -21.88 -5.01 -3.23
C PRO A 26 -22.59 -3.66 -3.36
N ARG A 27 -22.20 -2.70 -2.53
CA ARG A 27 -22.71 -1.32 -2.63
C ARG A 27 -21.90 -0.54 -3.66
N ALA A 28 -22.47 0.53 -4.20
CA ALA A 28 -21.77 1.43 -5.13
C ALA A 28 -20.43 1.94 -4.56
N HIS A 29 -20.36 2.14 -3.23
CA HIS A 29 -19.12 2.50 -2.56
C HIS A 29 -18.03 1.42 -2.65
N ASP A 30 -18.40 0.14 -2.61
CA ASP A 30 -17.45 -0.98 -2.64
C ASP A 30 -16.75 -1.04 -4.00
N PHE A 31 -17.45 -0.81 -5.11
CA PHE A 31 -16.84 -0.66 -6.43
C PHE A 31 -15.82 0.47 -6.49
N ARG A 32 -16.12 1.63 -5.90
CA ARG A 32 -15.16 2.74 -5.82
C ARG A 32 -13.92 2.36 -5.00
N ARG A 33 -14.08 1.60 -3.91
CA ARG A 33 -12.95 1.08 -3.13
C ARG A 33 -12.09 0.13 -3.93
N THR A 34 -12.69 -0.81 -4.64
CA THR A 34 -11.98 -1.76 -5.52
C THR A 34 -11.25 -1.02 -6.63
N PHE A 35 -11.90 -0.09 -7.32
CA PHE A 35 -11.27 0.72 -8.38
C PHE A 35 -10.04 1.49 -7.89
N ILE A 36 -10.11 2.12 -6.72
CA ILE A 36 -8.95 2.81 -6.13
C ILE A 36 -7.85 1.81 -5.75
N GLY A 37 -8.22 0.64 -5.22
CA GLY A 37 -7.30 -0.45 -4.88
C GLY A 37 -6.53 -0.98 -6.10
N GLU A 38 -7.22 -1.30 -7.19
CA GLU A 38 -6.60 -1.77 -8.43
C GLU A 38 -5.60 -0.74 -8.99
N LEU A 39 -5.94 0.57 -8.93
CA LEU A 39 -5.00 1.62 -9.33
C LEU A 39 -3.81 1.75 -8.36
N LEU A 40 -3.96 1.36 -7.09
CA LEU A 40 -2.84 1.25 -6.16
C LEU A 40 -1.90 0.10 -6.52
N ASP A 41 -2.47 -1.07 -6.78
CA ASP A 41 -1.71 -2.28 -7.08
C ASP A 41 -1.02 -2.18 -8.44
N ALA A 42 -1.66 -1.51 -9.41
CA ALA A 42 -1.06 -1.19 -10.71
C ALA A 42 0.02 -0.08 -10.65
N GLY A 43 0.32 0.46 -9.46
CA GLY A 43 1.39 1.42 -9.28
C GLY A 43 1.05 2.88 -9.59
N VAL A 44 -0.18 3.19 -10.01
CA VAL A 44 -0.61 4.56 -10.35
C VAL A 44 -0.45 5.48 -9.15
N ASP A 45 0.00 6.71 -9.37
CA ASP A 45 0.28 7.69 -8.32
C ASP A 45 -1.01 8.29 -7.71
N LEU A 46 -0.86 8.94 -6.57
CA LEU A 46 -1.99 9.47 -5.79
C LEU A 46 -2.75 10.60 -6.51
N ALA A 47 -2.05 11.50 -7.20
CA ALA A 47 -2.66 12.67 -7.84
C ALA A 47 -3.51 12.25 -9.05
N THR A 48 -2.99 11.37 -9.90
CA THR A 48 -3.71 10.83 -11.06
C THR A 48 -4.99 10.13 -10.63
N ARG A 49 -4.95 9.31 -9.58
CA ARG A 49 -6.15 8.60 -9.10
C ARG A 49 -7.17 9.52 -8.47
N GLN A 50 -6.72 10.51 -7.69
CA GLN A 50 -7.60 11.48 -7.07
C GLN A 50 -8.42 12.22 -8.14
N ALA A 51 -7.79 12.60 -9.26
CA ALA A 51 -8.45 13.20 -10.40
C ALA A 51 -9.48 12.23 -11.02
N LEU A 52 -9.13 10.96 -11.22
CA LEU A 52 -10.03 9.95 -11.80
C LEU A 52 -11.29 9.70 -10.96
N VAL A 53 -11.19 9.74 -9.64
CA VAL A 53 -12.35 9.53 -8.75
C VAL A 53 -13.07 10.82 -8.38
N GLY A 54 -12.59 11.98 -8.85
CA GLY A 54 -13.20 13.29 -8.59
C GLY A 54 -13.17 13.70 -7.13
N HIS A 55 -12.20 13.23 -6.34
CA HIS A 55 -12.09 13.62 -4.94
C HIS A 55 -11.51 15.04 -4.82
N SER A 56 -12.27 15.96 -4.24
CA SER A 56 -11.84 17.33 -3.96
C SER A 56 -10.73 17.43 -2.90
N SER A 57 -10.60 16.40 -2.05
CA SER A 57 -9.55 16.32 -1.03
C SER A 57 -8.63 15.10 -1.23
N PRO A 58 -7.29 15.31 -1.27
CA PRO A 58 -6.32 14.22 -1.32
C PRO A 58 -6.38 13.29 -0.10
N ALA A 59 -6.80 13.80 1.06
CA ALA A 59 -6.85 13.06 2.32
C ALA A 59 -7.81 11.85 2.26
N THR A 60 -8.90 11.96 1.49
CA THR A 60 -9.89 10.89 1.35
C THR A 60 -9.34 9.73 0.49
N THR A 61 -8.47 10.02 -0.47
CA THR A 61 -7.80 9.01 -1.31
C THR A 61 -6.59 8.40 -0.60
N ALA A 62 -5.86 9.20 0.18
CA ALA A 62 -4.69 8.74 0.95
C ALA A 62 -5.03 7.61 1.95
N LYS A 63 -6.26 7.56 2.47
CA LYS A 63 -6.75 6.48 3.36
C LYS A 63 -6.72 5.09 2.71
N TYR A 64 -6.73 5.02 1.39
CA TYR A 64 -6.67 3.75 0.66
C TYR A 64 -5.24 3.28 0.42
N ASP A 65 -4.23 4.14 0.56
CA ASP A 65 -2.85 3.77 0.29
C ASP A 65 -2.29 2.86 1.41
N ARG A 66 -2.17 1.56 1.10
CA ARG A 66 -1.57 0.53 1.97
C ARG A 66 -0.08 0.27 1.68
N ARG A 67 0.50 0.97 0.70
CA ARG A 67 1.93 0.96 0.41
C ARG A 67 2.86 1.65 1.42
N PRO A 68 2.43 2.40 2.46
CA PRO A 68 3.35 3.29 3.16
C PRO A 68 4.57 2.56 3.75
N GLU A 69 4.41 1.40 4.38
CA GLU A 69 5.58 0.78 5.04
C GLU A 69 6.60 0.21 4.05
N ARG A 70 6.20 -0.69 3.14
CA ARG A 70 7.13 -1.35 2.22
C ARG A 70 7.66 -0.43 1.13
N THR A 71 6.82 0.45 0.58
CA THR A 71 7.24 1.36 -0.49
C THR A 71 8.04 2.53 0.05
N ARG A 72 7.74 3.08 1.23
CA ARG A 72 8.62 4.11 1.83
C ARG A 72 9.99 3.52 2.15
N ARG A 73 10.05 2.28 2.68
CA ARG A 73 11.32 1.62 2.98
C ARG A 73 12.14 1.38 1.70
N ALA A 74 11.52 0.80 0.67
CA ALA A 74 12.18 0.60 -0.63
C ALA A 74 12.57 1.93 -1.32
N ALA A 75 11.84 3.02 -1.10
CA ALA A 75 12.19 4.34 -1.63
C ALA A 75 13.40 4.94 -0.88
N VAL A 76 13.44 4.81 0.44
CA VAL A 76 14.59 5.22 1.27
C VAL A 76 15.82 4.39 0.92
N ASP A 77 15.68 3.08 0.70
CA ASP A 77 16.78 2.18 0.33
C ASP A 77 17.39 2.51 -1.04
N LYS A 78 16.65 3.22 -1.91
CA LYS A 78 17.13 3.70 -3.22
C LYS A 78 17.86 5.04 -3.16
N LEU A 79 17.84 5.74 -2.02
CA LEU A 79 18.58 6.97 -1.86
C LEU A 79 20.07 6.64 -1.74
N ALA A 80 20.89 7.17 -2.65
CA ALA A 80 22.33 7.20 -2.48
C ALA A 80 22.65 8.18 -1.34
N THR A 81 22.72 7.69 -0.12
CA THR A 81 23.18 8.50 1.01
C THR A 81 24.70 8.60 0.97
N PRO A 82 25.29 9.80 1.18
CA PRO A 82 26.73 9.93 1.34
C PRO A 82 27.23 9.05 2.49
N ASP A 83 28.49 8.63 2.43
CA ASP A 83 29.13 7.86 3.50
C ASP A 83 28.91 8.56 4.84
N ALA A 84 28.50 7.78 5.84
CA ALA A 84 28.16 8.31 7.15
C ALA A 84 29.39 9.01 7.75
N VAL A 85 29.37 10.35 7.76
CA VAL A 85 30.37 11.14 8.49
C VAL A 85 30.06 10.98 9.98
N PRO A 86 31.00 10.48 10.79
CA PRO A 86 30.79 10.39 12.23
C PRO A 86 30.49 11.77 12.81
N LEU A 87 29.46 11.85 13.65
CA LEU A 87 29.17 13.08 14.38
C LEU A 87 30.42 13.47 15.21
N PRO A 88 30.78 14.76 15.30
CA PRO A 88 31.91 15.20 16.10
C PRO A 88 31.76 14.69 17.55
N GLY A 89 32.73 13.88 18.01
CA GLY A 89 32.72 13.27 19.35
C GLY A 89 32.10 11.88 19.46
N ALA A 90 31.57 11.29 18.38
CA ALA A 90 31.18 9.89 18.36
C ALA A 90 32.44 9.01 18.30
N THR A 91 32.71 8.25 19.36
CA THR A 91 33.80 7.26 19.34
C THR A 91 33.45 6.15 18.34
N PRO A 92 34.41 5.69 17.51
CA PRO A 92 34.18 4.53 16.66
C PRO A 92 33.82 3.32 17.54
N VAL A 93 32.56 2.89 17.51
CA VAL A 93 32.16 1.66 18.19
C VAL A 93 32.73 0.51 17.38
N ASP A 94 33.79 -0.10 17.92
CA ASP A 94 34.60 -1.17 17.34
C ASP A 94 33.84 -2.11 16.39
N ALA A 95 34.14 -1.99 15.09
CA ALA A 95 33.71 -2.91 14.03
C ALA A 95 34.16 -4.37 14.28
N ARG A 96 35.05 -4.60 15.25
CA ARG A 96 35.58 -5.91 15.65
C ARG A 96 34.54 -6.83 16.30
N ARG A 97 33.39 -6.32 16.78
CA ARG A 97 32.34 -7.16 17.41
C ARG A 97 31.43 -7.88 16.42
N ARG A 98 31.37 -7.48 15.14
CA ARG A 98 30.50 -8.12 14.12
C ARG A 98 31.10 -9.36 13.47
N LEU A 99 32.43 -9.52 13.47
CA LEU A 99 33.12 -10.67 12.85
C LEU A 99 33.21 -11.91 13.75
N ARG A 100 32.70 -11.89 14.99
CA ARG A 100 32.76 -13.04 15.92
C ARG A 100 31.43 -13.79 16.13
N ARG A 101 30.34 -13.42 15.44
CA ARG A 101 29.03 -14.09 15.57
C ARG A 101 28.69 -15.07 14.43
N ASN A 102 29.61 -15.27 13.47
CA ASN A 102 29.47 -16.23 12.35
C ASN A 102 30.62 -17.25 12.35
N GLY A 103 30.94 -17.84 13.51
CA GLY A 103 31.80 -19.02 13.56
C GLY A 103 31.00 -20.27 13.15
N PRO A 104 31.60 -21.23 12.43
CA PRO A 104 30.89 -22.41 11.95
C PRO A 104 30.44 -23.31 13.10
N ASP A 105 29.14 -23.62 13.09
CA ASP A 105 28.45 -24.50 14.03
C ASP A 105 29.12 -25.90 14.07
N HIS A 106 29.64 -26.31 15.23
CA HIS A 106 30.38 -27.57 15.43
C HIS A 106 29.45 -28.71 15.91
N ARG A 107 28.24 -28.83 15.33
CA ARG A 107 27.33 -29.96 15.58
C ARG A 107 27.02 -30.74 14.30
N ALA A 108 28.02 -31.47 13.81
CA ALA A 108 27.81 -32.53 12.82
C ALA A 108 28.94 -33.57 12.86
N ARG A 109 29.24 -34.14 14.04
CA ARG A 109 29.90 -35.44 14.17
C ARG A 109 29.45 -36.11 15.46
N ARG A 110 28.41 -36.93 15.36
CA ARG A 110 28.24 -38.22 16.03
C ARG A 110 26.98 -38.89 15.48
#